data_AF-A0A7C8HDD7-F1
#
_entry.id   AF-A0A7C8HDD7-F1
#
_cell.length_a   1.000
_cell.length_b   1.000
_cell.length_c   1.000
_cell.angle_alpha   90.00
_cell.angle_beta   90.00
_cell.angle_gamma   90.00
#
_symmetry.space_group_name_H-M   'P 1'
#
loop_
_entity.id
_entity.type
_entity.pdbx_description
1 polymer ?
#
loop_
_entity_poly.entity_id
_entity_poly.type
_entity_poly.pdbx_seq_one_letter_code
_entity_poly.pdbx_strand_id
1 'polypeptide(L)'
;MKQREISFFLLIMLCLLIPTGCNGQAKNVSIDGLKPGTYISGDDNAFEIDQAKLFLGENGEFTLSRNLLDSKIFVGTYTVENDTLTLHENSGNVYLFKIKDGQLIFQKESSSDLSLDDPLNFHLKEE
;
A
#
# COMPACT_ATOMS: atom_id res chain seq x y z
N MET A 1 -58.01 -4.66 1.67
CA MET A 1 -56.75 -4.23 2.33
C MET A 1 -55.64 -5.28 2.15
N LYS A 2 -55.20 -5.59 0.91
CA LYS A 2 -54.16 -6.64 0.68
C LYS A 2 -53.17 -6.36 -0.45
N GLN A 3 -53.18 -5.16 -1.05
CA GLN A 3 -52.25 -4.79 -2.13
C GLN A 3 -51.32 -3.61 -1.81
N ARG A 4 -51.58 -2.84 -0.73
CA ARG A 4 -50.72 -1.72 -0.33
C ARG A 4 -49.48 -2.14 0.46
N GLU A 5 -49.54 -3.26 1.17
CA GLU A 5 -48.43 -3.76 2.01
C GLU A 5 -47.33 -4.47 1.20
N ILE A 6 -47.70 -5.13 0.09
CA ILE A 6 -46.75 -5.89 -0.76
C ILE A 6 -45.82 -4.93 -1.52
N SER A 7 -46.30 -3.73 -1.87
CA SER A 7 -45.50 -2.70 -2.54
C SER A 7 -44.40 -2.10 -1.64
N PHE A 8 -44.60 -2.09 -0.32
CA PHE A 8 -43.62 -1.54 0.62
C PHE A 8 -42.52 -2.56 0.94
N PHE A 9 -42.88 -3.84 1.02
CA PHE A 9 -41.93 -4.94 1.24
C PHE A 9 -40.96 -5.14 0.07
N LEU A 10 -41.40 -4.89 -1.16
CA LEU A 10 -40.58 -5.02 -2.37
C LEU A 10 -39.57 -3.87 -2.52
N LEU A 11 -39.87 -2.69 -1.93
CA LEU A 11 -39.00 -1.51 -1.95
C LEU A 11 -37.84 -1.63 -0.95
N ILE A 12 -38.08 -2.25 0.21
CA ILE A 12 -37.06 -2.46 1.26
C ILE A 12 -36.02 -3.51 0.85
N MET A 13 -36.43 -4.53 0.09
CA MET A 13 -35.53 -5.61 -0.34
C MET A 13 -34.55 -5.17 -1.46
N LEU A 14 -34.85 -4.07 -2.16
CA LEU A 14 -33.99 -3.50 -3.21
C LEU A 14 -32.84 -2.64 -2.65
N CYS A 15 -32.95 -2.15 -1.40
CA CYS A 15 -31.90 -1.34 -0.76
C CYS A 15 -30.74 -2.16 -0.17
N LEU A 16 -30.83 -3.49 -0.14
CA LEU A 16 -29.79 -4.37 0.42
C LEU A 16 -28.73 -4.81 -0.61
N LEU A 17 -28.81 -4.29 -1.84
CA LEU A 17 -27.87 -4.57 -2.94
C LEU A 17 -26.85 -3.46 -3.15
N ILE A 18 -26.55 -2.64 -2.14
CA ILE A 18 -25.36 -1.78 -2.23
C ILE A 18 -24.14 -2.70 -2.03
N PRO A 19 -23.36 -3.05 -3.08
CA PRO A 19 -22.01 -3.47 -2.81
C PRO A 19 -21.40 -2.29 -2.06
N THR A 20 -21.00 -2.52 -0.80
CA THR A 20 -19.98 -1.71 -0.18
C THR A 20 -18.74 -1.96 -1.03
N GLY A 21 -18.62 -1.25 -2.14
CA GLY A 21 -17.38 -1.15 -2.88
C GLY A 21 -16.37 -0.70 -1.84
N CYS A 22 -15.32 -1.50 -1.65
CA CYS A 22 -14.10 -1.03 -1.05
C CYS A 22 -13.74 0.25 -1.79
N ASN A 23 -14.08 1.38 -1.17
CA ASN A 23 -13.67 2.68 -1.62
C ASN A 23 -12.18 2.74 -1.28
N GLY A 24 -11.37 2.12 -2.14
CA GLY A 24 -9.99 2.52 -2.40
C GLY A 24 -10.03 3.90 -3.01
N GLN A 25 -10.55 4.88 -2.25
CA GLN A 25 -10.28 6.27 -2.51
C GLN A 25 -8.80 6.38 -2.24
N ALA A 26 -8.01 6.28 -3.31
CA ALA A 26 -6.69 6.86 -3.37
C ALA A 26 -6.90 8.36 -3.12
N LYS A 27 -6.99 8.72 -1.83
CA LYS A 27 -6.71 10.07 -1.39
C LYS A 27 -5.34 10.35 -1.99
N ASN A 28 -5.22 11.41 -2.77
CA ASN A 28 -3.92 11.98 -3.09
C ASN A 28 -3.19 12.16 -1.75
N VAL A 29 -2.30 11.20 -1.45
CA VAL A 29 -1.60 11.14 -0.17
C VAL A 29 -0.47 12.14 -0.25
N SER A 30 -0.81 13.41 -0.07
CA SER A 30 0.15 14.44 0.29
C SER A 30 0.22 14.47 1.81
N ILE A 31 0.88 13.46 2.38
CA ILE A 31 1.37 13.53 3.76
C ILE A 31 2.69 14.31 3.68
N ASP A 32 2.91 15.27 4.58
CA ASP A 32 4.19 15.99 4.66
C ASP A 32 5.34 14.97 4.71
N GLY A 33 6.20 15.00 3.69
CA GLY A 33 7.36 14.12 3.58
C GLY A 33 7.18 12.85 2.76
N LEU A 34 5.96 12.42 2.39
CA LEU A 34 5.79 11.28 1.47
C LEU A 34 5.28 11.76 0.11
N LYS A 35 5.98 11.38 -0.96
CA LYS A 35 5.52 11.59 -2.34
C LYS A 35 5.49 10.27 -3.14
N PRO A 36 4.58 10.13 -4.10
CA PRO A 36 4.66 9.09 -5.12
C PRO A 36 6.03 9.10 -5.82
N GLY A 37 6.49 7.92 -6.23
CA GLY A 37 7.82 7.74 -6.82
C GLY A 37 8.49 6.44 -6.40
N THR A 38 9.77 6.30 -6.79
CA THR A 38 10.58 5.13 -6.46
C THR A 38 11.44 5.40 -5.25
N TYR A 39 11.35 4.51 -4.26
CA TYR A 39 12.19 4.48 -3.09
C TYR A 39 13.13 3.27 -3.19
N ILE A 40 14.40 3.48 -2.88
CA ILE A 40 15.42 2.43 -2.92
C ILE A 40 16.01 2.22 -1.54
N SER A 41 16.40 0.99 -1.24
CA SER A 41 16.96 0.64 0.05
C SER A 41 18.48 0.79 0.09
N GLY A 42 19.03 1.14 1.25
CA GLY A 42 20.47 1.27 1.46
C GLY A 42 20.98 2.67 1.10
N ASP A 43 22.27 2.79 0.76
CA ASP A 43 22.88 4.05 0.33
C ASP A 43 22.96 4.11 -1.21
N ASP A 44 23.02 5.31 -1.78
CA ASP A 44 23.17 5.56 -3.23
C ASP A 44 24.39 4.86 -3.86
N ASN A 45 25.40 4.53 -3.05
CA ASN A 45 26.62 3.87 -3.49
C ASN A 45 26.52 2.33 -3.52
N ALA A 46 25.42 1.74 -3.05
CA ALA A 46 25.22 0.30 -3.15
C ALA A 46 24.95 -0.10 -4.61
N PHE A 47 25.37 -1.29 -5.00
CA PHE A 47 25.07 -1.80 -6.33
C PHE A 47 23.56 -1.95 -6.46
N GLU A 48 22.97 -1.34 -7.50
CA GLU A 48 21.52 -1.40 -7.73
C GLU A 48 20.98 -2.83 -7.73
N ILE A 49 21.81 -3.81 -8.09
CA ILE A 49 21.42 -5.22 -8.17
C ILE A 49 20.98 -5.80 -6.84
N ASP A 50 21.46 -5.26 -5.72
CA ASP A 50 21.22 -5.75 -4.36
C ASP A 50 20.18 -4.90 -3.62
N GLN A 51 19.73 -3.79 -4.20
CA GLN A 51 18.79 -2.86 -3.56
C GLN A 51 17.34 -3.30 -3.77
N ALA A 52 16.57 -3.29 -2.69
CA ALA A 52 15.12 -3.34 -2.76
C ALA A 52 14.58 -2.03 -3.35
N LYS A 53 13.54 -2.14 -4.18
CA LYS A 53 12.90 -1.01 -4.85
C LYS A 53 11.41 -1.03 -4.55
N LEU A 54 10.90 0.06 -3.97
CA LEU A 54 9.49 0.28 -3.67
C LEU A 54 8.99 1.45 -4.53
N PHE A 55 8.08 1.17 -5.46
CA PHE A 55 7.37 2.18 -6.21
C PHE A 55 6.01 2.46 -5.58
N LEU A 56 5.70 3.73 -5.33
CA LEU A 56 4.39 4.22 -4.90
C LEU A 56 3.76 5.02 -6.05
N GLY A 57 2.66 4.52 -6.61
CA GLY A 57 1.93 5.19 -7.68
C GLY A 57 0.93 6.22 -7.16
N GLU A 58 0.68 7.28 -7.93
CA GLU A 58 -0.31 8.32 -7.59
C GLU A 58 -1.73 7.77 -7.42
N ASN A 59 -2.02 6.62 -8.03
CA ASN A 59 -3.28 5.90 -7.95
C ASN A 59 -3.47 5.07 -6.67
N GLY A 60 -2.52 5.13 -5.73
CA GLY A 60 -2.57 4.34 -4.48
C GLY A 60 -2.13 2.88 -4.63
N GLU A 61 -1.55 2.51 -5.77
CA GLU A 61 -0.95 1.20 -5.99
C GLU A 61 0.55 1.21 -5.64
N PHE A 62 1.09 0.05 -5.27
CA PHE A 62 2.53 -0.11 -5.08
C PHE A 62 3.08 -1.30 -5.85
N THR A 63 4.38 -1.25 -6.09
CA THR A 63 5.17 -2.41 -6.52
C THR A 63 6.45 -2.46 -5.70
N LEU A 64 6.83 -3.64 -5.21
CA LEU A 64 8.01 -3.84 -4.40
C LEU A 64 8.82 -5.03 -4.95
N SER A 65 10.11 -4.82 -5.21
CA SER A 65 11.08 -5.88 -5.48
C SER A 65 12.16 -5.86 -4.38
N ARG A 66 12.65 -7.04 -3.99
CA ARG A 66 13.66 -7.14 -2.92
C ARG A 66 15.07 -6.88 -3.42
N ASN A 67 15.33 -7.21 -4.67
CA ASN A 67 16.54 -6.88 -5.42
C ASN A 67 16.27 -7.19 -6.91
N LEU A 68 17.21 -6.91 -7.82
CA LEU A 68 17.04 -7.16 -9.27
C LEU A 68 17.15 -8.64 -9.64
N LEU A 69 17.81 -9.44 -8.81
CA LEU A 69 18.04 -10.86 -9.05
C LEU A 69 16.86 -11.73 -8.60
N ASP A 70 16.02 -11.20 -7.72
CA ASP A 70 14.80 -11.82 -7.26
C ASP A 70 13.67 -11.58 -8.27
N SER A 71 13.12 -12.68 -8.81
CA SER A 71 11.98 -12.63 -9.72
C SER A 71 10.66 -12.34 -9.00
N LYS A 72 10.64 -12.38 -7.66
CA LYS A 72 9.45 -12.09 -6.88
C LYS A 72 9.19 -10.58 -6.81
N ILE A 73 8.05 -10.19 -7.37
CA ILE A 73 7.53 -8.83 -7.31
C ILE A 73 6.25 -8.86 -6.48
N PHE A 74 6.18 -8.00 -5.48
CA PHE A 74 5.01 -7.81 -4.63
C PHE A 74 4.22 -6.62 -5.15
N VAL A 75 2.90 -6.77 -5.27
CA VAL A 75 2.02 -5.74 -5.81
C VAL A 75 0.76 -5.64 -4.96
N GLY A 76 0.17 -4.44 -4.94
CA GLY A 76 -1.07 -4.21 -4.23
C GLY A 76 -1.37 -2.73 -4.08
N THR A 77 -2.04 -2.39 -3.00
CA THR A 77 -2.42 -1.00 -2.69
C THR A 77 -1.74 -0.53 -1.42
N TYR A 78 -1.67 0.78 -1.22
CA TYR A 78 -1.13 1.35 0.00
C TYR A 78 -2.05 2.39 0.61
N THR A 79 -1.95 2.52 1.92
CA THR A 79 -2.61 3.56 2.71
C THR A 79 -1.58 4.27 3.56
N VAL A 80 -1.88 5.51 3.94
CA VAL A 80 -1.01 6.26 4.85
C VAL A 80 -1.85 6.94 5.92
N GLU A 81 -1.54 6.63 7.17
CA GLU A 81 -2.21 7.14 8.35
C GLU A 81 -1.18 7.36 9.46
N ASN A 82 -1.21 8.51 10.14
CA ASN A 82 -0.36 8.82 11.30
C ASN A 82 1.13 8.44 11.09
N ASP A 83 1.75 9.01 10.06
CA ASP A 83 3.16 8.79 9.68
C ASP A 83 3.53 7.31 9.46
N THR A 84 2.53 6.51 9.07
CA THR A 84 2.70 5.08 8.82
C THR A 84 2.19 4.76 7.42
N LEU A 85 3.08 4.31 6.56
CA LEU A 85 2.74 3.72 5.27
C LEU A 85 2.44 2.23 5.48
N THR A 86 1.26 1.80 5.06
CA THR A 86 0.84 0.39 5.10
C THR A 86 0.64 -0.11 3.69
N LEU A 87 1.41 -1.12 3.29
CA LEU A 87 1.26 -1.82 2.02
C LEU A 87 0.35 -3.04 2.22
N HIS A 88 -0.72 -3.10 1.45
CA HIS A 88 -1.66 -4.23 1.40
C HIS A 88 -1.40 -5.02 0.12
N GLU A 89 -0.63 -6.08 0.24
CA GLU A 89 -0.26 -6.94 -0.89
C GLU A 89 -1.41 -7.88 -1.26
N ASN A 90 -1.57 -8.16 -2.56
CA ASN A 90 -2.75 -8.84 -3.09
C ASN A 90 -2.96 -10.27 -2.55
N SER A 91 -1.90 -10.97 -2.11
CA SER A 91 -2.02 -12.28 -1.46
C SER A 91 -2.36 -12.22 0.03
N GLY A 92 -2.57 -11.02 0.58
CA GLY A 92 -3.00 -10.78 1.96
C GLY A 92 -1.88 -10.43 2.92
N ASN A 93 -0.64 -10.30 2.45
CA ASN A 93 0.46 -9.82 3.27
C ASN A 93 0.35 -8.32 3.54
N VAL A 94 0.84 -7.90 4.70
CA VAL A 94 0.80 -6.50 5.12
C VAL A 94 2.20 -6.06 5.54
N TYR A 95 2.68 -4.96 4.98
CA TYR A 95 4.01 -4.42 5.27
C TYR A 95 3.91 -2.98 5.78
N LEU A 96 4.49 -2.71 6.94
CA LEU A 96 4.42 -1.42 7.61
C LEU A 96 5.76 -0.70 7.51
N PHE A 97 5.69 0.59 7.19
CA PHE A 97 6.83 1.49 7.18
C PHE A 97 6.50 2.71 8.02
N LYS A 98 7.45 3.13 8.86
CA LYS A 98 7.39 4.45 9.49
C LYS A 98 7.96 5.48 8.54
N ILE A 99 7.21 6.58 8.38
CA ILE A 99 7.63 7.73 7.59
C ILE A 99 8.36 8.68 8.53
N LYS A 100 9.61 9.00 8.21
CA LYS A 100 10.41 9.93 8.99
C LYS A 100 11.35 10.69 8.07
N ASP A 101 11.24 12.02 8.05
CA ASP A 101 12.13 12.91 7.28
C ASP A 101 12.22 12.51 5.79
N GLY A 102 11.10 12.07 5.19
CA GLY A 102 11.06 11.61 3.80
C GLY A 102 11.53 10.18 3.54
N GLN A 103 11.99 9.49 4.58
CA GLN A 103 12.45 8.10 4.50
C GLN A 103 11.38 7.13 5.00
N LEU A 104 11.43 5.89 4.49
CA LEU A 104 10.56 4.80 4.90
C LEU A 104 11.38 3.76 5.67
N ILE A 105 11.04 3.56 6.93
CA ILE A 105 11.74 2.64 7.82
C ILE A 105 10.88 1.40 7.99
N PHE A 106 11.32 0.26 7.44
CA PHE A 106 10.57 -0.99 7.50
C PHE A 106 10.38 -1.47 8.96
N GLN A 107 9.15 -1.83 9.32
CA GLN A 107 8.77 -2.28 10.67
C GLN A 107 8.63 -3.80 10.68
N LYS A 108 9.76 -4.52 10.72
CA LYS A 108 9.81 -5.99 10.62
C LYS A 108 8.89 -6.72 11.59
N GLU A 109 8.93 -6.35 12.88
CA GLU A 109 8.14 -6.99 13.94
C GLU A 109 6.62 -6.79 13.80
N SER A 110 6.19 -5.84 12.98
CA SER A 110 4.77 -5.52 12.74
C SER A 110 4.33 -5.81 11.31
N SER A 111 5.18 -6.48 10.52
CA SER A 111 4.93 -6.78 9.11
C SER A 111 4.89 -8.29 8.88
N SER A 112 4.24 -8.70 7.79
CA SER A 112 4.47 -10.01 7.19
C SER A 112 5.96 -10.18 6.84
N ASP A 113 6.43 -11.43 6.82
CA ASP A 113 7.80 -11.72 6.46
C ASP A 113 8.06 -11.36 4.99
N LEU A 114 8.92 -10.36 4.80
CA LEU A 114 9.38 -9.90 3.50
C LEU A 114 10.74 -10.52 3.14
N SER A 115 11.36 -11.25 4.08
CA SER A 115 12.71 -11.83 3.99
C SER A 115 13.72 -10.87 3.36
N LEU A 116 13.78 -9.68 3.96
CA LEU A 116 14.74 -8.65 3.64
C LEU A 116 15.88 -8.67 4.67
N ASP A 117 17.10 -8.36 4.23
CA ASP A 117 18.26 -8.25 5.12
C ASP A 117 18.19 -6.94 5.94
N ASP A 118 18.26 -7.01 7.27
CA ASP A 118 18.07 -5.85 8.16
C ASP A 118 19.32 -4.96 8.32
N PRO A 119 19.17 -3.64 8.62
CA PRO A 119 17.96 -2.81 8.51
C PRO A 119 17.88 -2.09 7.15
N LEU A 120 16.68 -1.99 6.58
CA LEU A 120 16.44 -1.28 5.32
C LEU A 120 15.63 -0.01 5.56
N ASN A 121 16.34 1.10 5.48
CA ASN A 121 15.75 2.40 5.25
C ASN A 121 15.62 2.57 3.74
N PHE A 122 14.45 3.02 3.30
CA PHE A 122 14.23 3.40 1.93
C PHE A 122 14.23 4.92 1.82
N HIS A 123 14.98 5.45 0.88
CA HIS A 123 14.98 6.86 0.54
C HIS A 123 14.47 7.01 -0.89
N LEU A 124 13.86 8.15 -1.18
CA LEU A 124 13.37 8.42 -2.53
C LEU A 124 14.57 8.60 -3.47
N LYS A 125 14.57 7.86 -4.58
CA LYS A 125 15.50 8.06 -5.68
C LYS A 125 15.10 9.33 -6.44
N GLU A 126 15.98 10.33 -6.44
CA GLU A 126 15.84 11.51 -7.30
C GLU A 126 16.17 11.12 -8.76
N GLU A 127 15.36 11.57 -9.71
CA GLU A 127 15.58 11.35 -11.16
C GLU A 127 16.60 12.34 -11.76
#